data_AF-A0A6N7AH81-F1
#
_entry.id   AF-A0A6N7AH81-F1
#
_cell.length_a   1.000
_cell.length_b   1.000
_cell.length_c   1.000
_cell.angle_alpha   90.00
_cell.angle_beta   90.00
_cell.angle_gamma   90.00
#
_symmetry.space_group_name_H-M   'P 1'
#
loop_
_entity.id
_entity.type
_entity.pdbx_description
1 polymer ?
#
loop_
_entity_poly.entity_id
_entity_poly.type
_entity_poly.pdbx_seq_one_letter_code
_entity_poly.pdbx_strand_id
1 'polypeptide(L)'
;MFGNIKIGMRLALGFALLLILTAILGVISINSMETLGTQTTKLYEHPFRVTRALLESKVEVIQIVRSIRDAILAKEASDVDRISREIDKYEEKVYERIGVARQQFLGDKSEFDKLRQVYTDWRPVR
;
A
#
# COMPACT_ATOMS: atom_id res chain seq x y z
N MET A 1 54.54 28.17 5.36
CA MET A 1 54.21 28.88 6.63
C MET A 1 53.78 27.94 7.77
N PHE A 2 54.18 26.65 7.77
CA PHE A 2 53.77 25.69 8.82
C PHE A 2 54.89 25.28 9.79
N GLY A 3 56.09 25.84 9.66
CA GLY A 3 57.32 25.38 10.34
C GLY A 3 57.31 25.46 11.88
N ASN A 4 56.52 26.37 12.47
CA ASN A 4 56.60 26.68 13.92
C ASN A 4 55.39 26.23 14.75
N ILE A 5 54.52 25.37 14.21
CA ILE A 5 53.37 24.83 14.96
C ILE A 5 53.85 23.64 15.80
N LYS A 6 53.68 23.72 17.13
CA LYS A 6 53.99 22.61 18.07
C LYS A 6 53.29 21.32 17.61
N ILE A 7 54.00 20.19 17.65
CA ILE A 7 53.53 18.88 17.16
C ILE A 7 52.13 18.52 17.71
N GLY A 8 51.86 18.81 18.99
CA GLY A 8 50.55 18.58 19.61
C GLY A 8 49.40 19.37 18.97
N MET A 9 49.65 20.60 18.50
CA MET A 9 48.63 21.42 17.83
C MET A 9 48.29 20.86 16.43
N ARG A 10 49.28 20.30 15.71
CA ARG A 10 49.02 19.64 14.42
C ARG A 10 48.16 18.38 14.60
N LEU A 11 48.46 17.59 15.64
CA LEU A 11 47.69 16.39 15.99
C LEU A 11 46.24 16.76 16.37
N ALA A 12 46.08 17.78 17.21
CA ALA A 12 44.76 18.27 17.65
C ALA A 12 43.92 18.79 16.48
N LEU A 13 44.51 19.52 15.53
CA LEU A 13 43.82 20.00 14.32
C LEU A 13 43.35 18.84 13.44
N GLY A 14 44.18 17.81 13.24
CA GLY A 14 43.79 16.61 12.50
C GLY A 14 42.63 15.88 13.18
N PHE A 15 42.68 15.74 14.50
CA PHE A 15 41.61 15.11 15.27
C PHE A 15 40.32 15.93 15.25
N ALA A 16 40.42 17.25 15.39
CA ALA A 16 39.28 18.16 15.30
C ALA A 16 38.62 18.10 13.92
N LEU A 17 39.41 18.03 12.84
CA LEU A 17 38.89 17.86 11.49
C LEU A 17 38.14 16.53 11.35
N LEU A 18 38.70 15.43 11.85
CA LEU A 18 38.04 14.12 11.84
C LEU A 18 36.71 14.16 12.62
N LEU A 19 36.68 14.81 13.79
CA LEU A 19 35.46 14.98 14.59
C LEU A 19 34.39 15.79 13.83
N ILE A 20 34.79 16.88 13.17
CA ILE A 20 33.87 17.70 12.35
C ILE A 20 33.31 16.87 11.19
N LEU A 21 34.15 16.14 10.46
CA LEU A 21 33.71 15.28 9.36
C LEU A 21 32.74 14.20 9.86
N THR A 22 33.02 13.62 11.03
CA THR A 22 32.16 12.60 11.65
C THR A 22 30.82 13.20 12.06
N ALA A 23 30.80 14.40 12.63
CA ALA A 23 29.57 15.10 13.00
C ALA A 23 28.71 15.43 11.77
N ILE A 24 29.33 15.90 10.68
CA ILE A 24 28.64 16.16 9.40
C ILE A 24 28.01 14.89 8.86
N LEU A 25 28.75 13.77 8.83
CA LEU A 25 28.21 12.48 8.41
C LEU A 25 27.05 12.02 9.30
N GLY A 26 27.13 12.25 10.61
CA GLY A 26 26.05 11.98 11.56
C GLY A 26 24.78 12.73 11.20
N VAL A 27 24.88 14.04 10.95
CA VAL A 27 23.74 14.89 10.55
C VAL A 27 23.14 14.42 9.22
N ILE A 28 23.97 14.15 8.21
CA ILE A 28 23.51 13.63 6.90
C ILE A 28 22.78 12.30 7.08
N SER A 29 23.31 11.40 7.91
CA SER A 29 22.73 10.08 8.14
C SER A 29 21.36 10.17 8.81
N ILE A 30 21.22 11.04 9.82
CA ILE A 30 19.93 11.27 10.50
C ILE A 30 18.88 11.81 9.52
N ASN A 31 19.22 12.82 8.72
CA ASN A 31 18.30 13.39 7.73
C ASN A 31 17.90 12.37 6.64
N SER A 32 18.85 11.52 6.24
CA SER A 32 18.60 10.46 5.27
C SER A 32 17.67 9.39 5.84
N MET A 33 17.86 9.01 7.11
CA MET A 33 16.98 8.07 7.81
C MET A 33 15.55 8.60 7.95
N GLU A 34 15.39 9.88 8.28
CA GLU A 34 14.06 10.51 8.35
C GLU A 34 13.36 10.50 6.98
N THR A 35 14.10 10.85 5.92
CA THR A 35 13.59 10.82 4.54
C THR A 35 13.16 9.40 4.14
N LEU A 36 14.00 8.40 4.41
CA LEU A 36 13.68 7.00 4.15
C LEU A 36 12.45 6.53 4.94
N GLY A 37 12.35 6.93 6.21
CA GLY A 37 11.19 6.62 7.07
C GLY A 37 9.91 7.19 6.48
N THR A 38 9.89 8.48 6.13
CA THR A 38 8.71 9.13 5.55
C THR A 38 8.31 8.53 4.19
N GLN A 39 9.27 8.20 3.34
CA GLN A 39 9.01 7.55 2.05
C GLN A 39 8.46 6.12 2.24
N THR A 40 9.00 5.37 3.20
CA THR A 40 8.54 4.02 3.51
C THR A 40 7.11 4.04 4.05
N THR A 41 6.80 4.96 4.97
CA THR A 41 5.44 5.15 5.49
C THR A 41 4.48 5.49 4.35
N LYS A 42 4.84 6.44 3.48
CA LYS A 42 4.00 6.79 2.31
C LYS A 42 3.76 5.59 1.40
N LEU A 43 4.78 4.78 1.12
CA LEU A 43 4.66 3.58 0.30
C LEU A 43 3.69 2.55 0.92
N TYR A 44 3.84 2.31 2.23
CA TYR A 44 3.07 1.29 2.94
C TYR A 44 1.60 1.70 3.13
N GLU A 45 1.37 2.95 3.52
CA GLU A 45 0.02 3.45 3.80
C GLU A 45 -0.79 3.69 2.53
N HIS A 46 -0.13 4.03 1.42
CA HIS A 46 -0.80 4.37 0.16
C HIS A 46 -0.71 3.25 -0.88
N PRO A 47 0.24 3.23 -1.84
CA PRO A 47 0.17 2.34 -3.00
C PRO A 47 0.16 0.86 -2.61
N PHE A 48 0.85 0.45 -1.54
CA PHE A 48 0.82 -0.93 -1.08
C PHE A 48 -0.56 -1.34 -0.55
N ARG A 49 -1.16 -0.52 0.33
CA ARG A 49 -2.49 -0.78 0.89
C ARG A 49 -3.57 -0.75 -0.20
N VAL A 50 -3.47 0.17 -1.17
CA VAL A 50 -4.35 0.23 -2.35
C VAL A 50 -4.27 -1.07 -3.16
N THR A 51 -3.06 -1.47 -3.54
CA THR A 51 -2.84 -2.67 -4.36
C THR A 51 -3.34 -3.91 -3.65
N ARG A 52 -3.06 -4.04 -2.35
CA ARG A 52 -3.53 -5.16 -1.54
C ARG A 52 -5.07 -5.22 -1.50
N ALA A 53 -5.73 -4.09 -1.24
CA ALA A 53 -7.18 -4.04 -1.20
C ALA A 53 -7.81 -4.38 -2.56
N LEU A 54 -7.22 -3.93 -3.67
CA LEU A 54 -7.67 -4.28 -5.02
C LEU A 54 -7.45 -5.78 -5.35
N LEU A 55 -6.34 -6.37 -4.92
CA LEU A 55 -6.09 -7.81 -5.05
C LEU A 55 -7.10 -8.63 -4.26
N GLU A 56 -7.39 -8.23 -3.02
CA GLU A 56 -8.42 -8.87 -2.19
C GLU A 56 -9.80 -8.74 -2.85
N SER A 57 -10.18 -7.56 -3.35
CA SER A 57 -11.41 -7.35 -4.12
C SER A 57 -11.48 -8.30 -5.34
N LYS A 58 -10.40 -8.43 -6.11
CA LYS A 58 -10.33 -9.35 -7.26
C LYS A 58 -10.59 -10.80 -6.85
N VAL A 59 -10.06 -11.23 -5.71
CA VAL A 59 -10.32 -12.58 -5.18
C VAL A 59 -11.81 -12.76 -4.89
N GLU A 60 -12.45 -11.79 -4.23
CA GLU A 60 -13.89 -11.89 -3.93
C GLU A 60 -14.75 -11.92 -5.21
N VAL A 61 -14.39 -11.15 -6.25
CA VAL A 61 -15.04 -11.23 -7.57
C VAL A 61 -14.90 -12.63 -8.19
N ILE A 62 -13.72 -13.25 -8.09
CA ILE A 62 -13.51 -14.63 -8.58
C ILE A 62 -14.41 -15.61 -7.81
N GLN A 63 -14.58 -15.43 -6.50
CA GLN A 63 -15.49 -16.27 -5.72
C GLN A 63 -16.94 -16.09 -6.14
N ILE A 64 -17.39 -14.86 -6.44
CA ILE A 64 -18.72 -14.62 -6.99
C ILE A 64 -18.94 -15.41 -8.28
N VAL A 65 -18.00 -15.30 -9.23
CA VAL A 65 -18.10 -16.01 -10.52
C VAL A 65 -18.14 -17.53 -10.32
N ARG A 66 -17.35 -18.04 -9.39
CA ARG A 66 -17.38 -19.46 -9.02
C ARG A 66 -18.72 -19.87 -8.41
N SER A 67 -19.22 -19.11 -7.44
CA SER A 67 -20.50 -19.37 -6.79
C SER A 67 -21.65 -19.34 -7.78
N ILE A 68 -21.65 -18.45 -8.77
CA ILE A 68 -22.66 -18.45 -9.86
C ILE A 68 -22.63 -19.78 -10.62
N ARG A 69 -21.44 -20.30 -10.95
CA ARG A 69 -21.32 -21.62 -11.59
C ARG A 69 -21.87 -22.74 -10.71
N ASP A 70 -21.59 -22.69 -9.41
CA ASP A 70 -22.11 -23.68 -8.46
C ASP A 70 -23.64 -23.60 -8.35
N ALA A 71 -24.23 -22.40 -8.42
CA ALA A 71 -25.68 -22.21 -8.42
C ALA A 71 -26.35 -22.78 -9.69
N ILE A 72 -25.73 -22.64 -10.86
CA ILE A 72 -26.22 -23.23 -12.12
C ILE A 72 -26.25 -24.75 -12.06
N LEU A 73 -25.32 -25.35 -11.32
CA LEU A 73 -25.22 -26.81 -11.15
C LEU A 73 -26.04 -27.36 -9.98
N ALA A 74 -26.63 -26.47 -9.18
CA ALA A 74 -27.42 -26.85 -8.01
C ALA A 74 -28.70 -27.57 -8.43
N LYS A 75 -29.04 -28.65 -7.70
CA LYS A 75 -30.23 -29.46 -7.97
C LYS A 75 -31.43 -29.04 -7.12
N GLU A 76 -31.18 -28.39 -5.99
CA GLU A 76 -32.19 -27.97 -5.03
C GLU A 76 -32.27 -26.44 -4.95
N ALA A 77 -33.48 -25.90 -4.79
CA ALA A 77 -33.70 -24.47 -4.61
C ALA A 77 -33.05 -23.93 -3.32
N SER A 78 -32.99 -24.75 -2.28
CA SER A 78 -32.31 -24.48 -1.01
C SER A 78 -30.82 -24.17 -1.18
N ASP A 79 -30.14 -24.88 -2.10
CA ASP A 79 -28.74 -24.67 -2.43
C ASP A 79 -28.53 -23.37 -3.19
N VAL A 80 -29.41 -23.04 -4.14
CA VAL A 80 -29.39 -21.77 -4.87
C VAL A 80 -29.54 -20.59 -3.91
N ASP A 81 -30.49 -20.66 -2.97
CA ASP A 81 -30.70 -19.62 -1.96
C ASP A 81 -29.48 -19.45 -1.04
N ARG A 82 -28.83 -20.57 -0.66
CA ARG A 82 -27.60 -20.53 0.15
C ARG A 82 -26.47 -19.86 -0.62
N ILE A 83 -26.28 -20.24 -1.88
CA ILE A 83 -25.22 -19.71 -2.74
C ILE A 83 -25.45 -18.22 -3.04
N SER A 84 -26.70 -17.79 -3.24
CA SER A 84 -27.05 -16.38 -3.39
C SER A 84 -26.62 -15.55 -2.18
N ARG A 85 -26.87 -16.04 -0.96
CA ARG A 85 -26.41 -15.37 0.27
C ARG A 85 -24.89 -15.33 0.40
N GLU A 86 -24.17 -16.30 -0.14
CA GLU A 86 -22.70 -16.28 -0.18
C GLU A 86 -22.19 -15.24 -1.19
N ILE A 87 -22.82 -15.16 -2.35
CA ILE A 87 -22.55 -14.13 -3.38
C ILE A 87 -22.73 -12.72 -2.79
N ASP A 88 -23.82 -12.49 -2.05
CA ASP A 88 -24.07 -11.18 -1.42
C ASP A 88 -22.96 -10.78 -0.43
N LYS A 89 -22.44 -11.75 0.34
CA LYS A 89 -21.32 -11.53 1.26
C LYS A 89 -20.02 -11.19 0.52
N TYR A 90 -19.74 -11.87 -0.59
CA TYR A 90 -18.57 -11.56 -1.41
C TYR A 90 -18.70 -10.18 -2.04
N GLU A 91 -19.91 -9.82 -2.50
CA GLU A 91 -20.22 -8.52 -3.08
C GLU A 91 -20.04 -7.38 -2.07
N GLU A 92 -20.50 -7.54 -0.83
CA GLU A 92 -20.27 -6.59 0.26
C GLU A 92 -18.77 -6.34 0.48
N LYS A 93 -17.97 -7.42 0.53
CA LYS A 93 -16.51 -7.31 0.68
C LYS A 93 -15.87 -6.60 -0.51
N VAL A 94 -16.32 -6.84 -1.75
CA VAL A 94 -15.81 -6.10 -2.92
C VAL A 94 -15.98 -4.60 -2.71
N TYR A 95 -17.17 -4.14 -2.30
CA TYR A 95 -17.43 -2.72 -2.06
C TYR A 95 -16.59 -2.15 -0.90
N GLU A 96 -16.42 -2.91 0.18
CA GLU A 96 -15.56 -2.55 1.31
C GLU A 96 -14.11 -2.34 0.85
N ARG A 97 -13.54 -3.31 0.13
CA ARG A 97 -12.14 -3.29 -0.34
C ARG A 97 -11.89 -2.16 -1.33
N ILE A 98 -12.82 -1.94 -2.27
CA ILE A 98 -12.78 -0.78 -3.18
C ILE A 98 -12.82 0.54 -2.38
N GLY A 99 -13.62 0.60 -1.32
CA GLY A 99 -13.68 1.77 -0.42
C GLY A 99 -12.35 2.04 0.28
N VAL A 100 -11.72 1.00 0.85
CA VAL A 100 -10.40 1.11 1.49
C VAL A 100 -9.34 1.57 0.48
N ALA A 101 -9.33 0.98 -0.72
CA ALA A 101 -8.41 1.37 -1.79
C ALA A 101 -8.59 2.84 -2.18
N ARG A 102 -9.84 3.31 -2.35
CA ARG A 102 -10.14 4.72 -2.69
C ARG A 102 -9.66 5.71 -1.63
N GLN A 103 -9.77 5.36 -0.34
CA GLN A 103 -9.33 6.23 0.75
C GLN A 103 -7.82 6.47 0.73
N GLN A 104 -7.06 5.43 0.37
CA GLN A 104 -5.60 5.41 0.46
C GLN A 104 -4.92 5.78 -0.87
N PHE A 105 -5.70 5.87 -1.95
CA PHE A 105 -5.19 6.27 -3.26
C PHE A 105 -4.83 7.75 -3.30
N LEU A 106 -3.60 8.03 -3.73
CA LEU A 106 -3.06 9.38 -3.88
C LEU A 106 -3.33 9.99 -5.27
N GLY A 107 -3.85 9.20 -6.22
CA GLY A 107 -4.18 9.65 -7.57
C GLY A 107 -5.62 10.14 -7.71
N ASP A 108 -6.14 10.11 -8.94
CA ASP A 108 -7.51 10.51 -9.23
C ASP A 108 -8.54 9.52 -8.66
N LYS A 109 -9.25 9.93 -7.61
CA LYS A 109 -10.28 9.12 -6.96
C LYS A 109 -11.49 8.84 -7.85
N SER A 110 -11.65 9.57 -8.97
CA SER A 110 -12.72 9.32 -9.94
C SER A 110 -12.60 7.94 -10.61
N GLU A 111 -11.38 7.38 -10.66
CA GLU A 111 -11.15 6.02 -11.17
C GLU A 111 -11.89 4.97 -10.34
N PHE A 112 -12.02 5.19 -9.02
CA PHE A 112 -12.76 4.29 -8.14
C PHE A 112 -14.28 4.43 -8.29
N ASP A 113 -14.76 5.60 -8.68
CA ASP A 113 -16.17 5.81 -8.99
C ASP A 113 -16.53 5.08 -10.29
N LYS A 114 -15.67 5.14 -11.31
CA LYS A 114 -15.79 4.34 -12.53
C LYS A 114 -15.71 2.84 -12.24
N LEU A 115 -14.76 2.40 -11.41
CA LEU A 115 -14.62 0.99 -11.03
C LEU A 115 -15.89 0.48 -10.34
N ARG A 116 -16.44 1.27 -9.41
CA ARG A 116 -17.69 0.93 -8.72
C ARG A 116 -18.84 0.84 -9.71
N GLN A 117 -18.95 1.80 -10.64
CA GLN A 117 -19.98 1.78 -11.67
C GLN A 117 -19.88 0.54 -12.56
N VAL A 118 -18.69 0.22 -13.09
CA VAL A 118 -18.46 -0.99 -13.90
C VAL A 118 -18.88 -2.25 -13.14
N TYR A 119 -18.55 -2.33 -11.85
CA TYR A 119 -18.93 -3.48 -11.03
C TYR A 119 -20.45 -3.55 -10.79
N THR A 120 -21.12 -2.42 -10.55
CA THR A 120 -22.58 -2.36 -10.42
C THR A 120 -23.27 -2.73 -11.74
N ASP A 121 -22.75 -2.27 -12.88
CA ASP A 121 -23.30 -2.57 -14.20
C ASP A 121 -23.10 -4.04 -14.61
N TRP A 122 -22.11 -4.74 -14.04
CA TRP A 122 -21.92 -6.17 -14.22
C TRP A 122 -22.95 -7.02 -13.45
N ARG A 123 -23.50 -6.51 -12.34
CA ARG A 123 -24.48 -7.21 -11.48
C ARG A 123 -25.72 -7.75 -12.21
N PRO A 124 -26.36 -7.04 -13.14
CA PRO A 124 -27.50 -7.58 -13.89
C PRO A 124 -27.13 -8.56 -15.03
N VAL A 125 -25.85 -8.62 -15.43
CA VAL A 125 -25.40 -9.42 -16.59
C VAL A 125 -24.80 -10.78 -16.16
N ARG A 126 -24.40 -10.90 -14.89
CA ARG A 126 -23.90 -12.13 -14.28
C ARG A 126 -25.01 -13.05 -13.79
#